data_AF-A0A0U1WN92-F1
#
_entry.id   AF-A0A0U1WN92-F1
#
_cell.length_a   1.000
_cell.length_b   1.000
_cell.length_c   1.000
_cell.angle_alpha   90.00
_cell.angle_beta   90.00
_cell.angle_gamma   90.00
#
_symmetry.space_group_name_H-M   'P 1'
#
loop_
_entity.id
_entity.type
_entity.pdbx_description
1 polymer ?
#
loop_
_entity_poly.entity_id
_entity_poly.type
_entity_poly.pdbx_seq_one_letter_code
_entity_poly.pdbx_strand_id
1 'polypeptide(L)'
;MFDSLILVLFFILALIFSSVFLVFIMNSYFYSFMLFMLFMSSIVVLLAYMCGVIVVEKATGVYKFYMSFIWMLVLFMLFIQIMKFDFTYFSVFISTFKVNYYEFYFIFKFMLFPFSLFSFFLIFYLLFCLMIIYEIIKKCSGPLRIKI
;
A
#
# COMPACT_ATOMS: atom_id res chain seq x y z
N MET A 1 8.13 6.68 -19.71
CA MET A 1 6.82 6.76 -19.04
C MET A 1 6.35 5.34 -18.82
N PHE A 2 6.37 4.87 -17.57
CA PHE A 2 5.80 3.56 -17.24
C PHE A 2 4.31 3.60 -17.55
N ASP A 3 3.82 2.52 -18.15
CA ASP A 3 2.40 2.35 -18.36
C ASP A 3 1.70 2.35 -16.98
N SER A 4 0.64 3.13 -16.81
CA SER A 4 0.01 3.31 -15.50
C SER A 4 -0.46 1.98 -14.88
N LEU A 5 -0.80 1.00 -15.72
CA LEU A 5 -1.12 -0.37 -15.30
C LEU A 5 0.07 -1.11 -14.67
N ILE A 6 1.29 -0.92 -15.19
CA ILE A 6 2.50 -1.54 -14.65
C ILE A 6 2.80 -1.01 -13.26
N LEU A 7 2.60 0.30 -13.07
CA LEU A 7 2.80 0.96 -11.78
C LEU A 7 1.79 0.44 -10.73
N VAL A 8 0.54 0.21 -11.13
CA VAL A 8 -0.45 -0.44 -10.28
C VAL A 8 -0.04 -1.87 -9.90
N LEU A 9 0.39 -2.68 -10.88
CA LEU A 9 0.88 -4.05 -10.63
C LEU A 9 2.08 -4.07 -9.69
N PHE A 10 3.01 -3.13 -9.85
CA PHE A 10 4.15 -2.97 -8.95
C PHE A 10 3.70 -2.66 -7.52
N PHE A 11 2.73 -1.76 -7.33
CA PHE A 11 2.19 -1.47 -6.01
C PHE A 11 1.51 -2.68 -5.38
N ILE A 12 0.76 -3.47 -6.15
CA ILE A 12 0.14 -4.71 -5.65
C ILE A 12 1.23 -5.69 -5.17
N LEU A 13 2.28 -5.91 -5.95
CA LEU A 13 3.38 -6.79 -5.59
C LEU A 13 4.11 -6.32 -4.33
N ALA A 14 4.43 -5.02 -4.23
CA ALA A 14 5.06 -4.43 -3.05
C ALA A 14 4.17 -4.55 -1.79
N LEU A 15 2.85 -4.40 -1.96
CA LEU A 15 1.87 -4.55 -0.90
C LEU A 15 1.82 -6.00 -0.39
N ILE A 16 1.79 -6.98 -1.29
CA ILE A 16 1.84 -8.41 -0.92
C ILE A 16 3.15 -8.72 -0.18
N PHE A 17 4.29 -8.23 -0.67
CA PHE A 17 5.57 -8.49 -0.02
C PHE A 17 5.64 -7.87 1.38
N SER A 18 5.18 -6.63 1.54
CA SER A 18 5.15 -5.95 2.83
C SER A 18 4.18 -6.58 3.83
N SER A 19 3.01 -7.07 3.37
CA SER A 19 2.04 -7.74 4.25
C SER A 19 2.57 -9.09 4.75
N VAL A 20 3.22 -9.87 3.87
CA VAL A 20 3.90 -11.12 4.21
C VAL A 20 5.06 -10.86 5.17
N PHE A 21 5.86 -9.82 4.93
CA PHE A 21 6.95 -9.41 5.82
C PHE A 21 6.45 -9.13 7.24
N LEU A 22 5.35 -8.38 7.40
CA LEU A 22 4.76 -8.08 8.71
C LEU A 22 4.30 -9.34 9.45
N VAL A 23 3.68 -10.29 8.74
CA VAL A 23 3.22 -11.54 9.35
C VAL A 23 4.39 -12.40 9.80
N PHE A 24 5.39 -12.62 8.95
CA PHE A 24 6.45 -13.60 9.24
C PHE A 24 7.59 -13.04 10.11
N ILE A 25 7.88 -11.74 10.05
CA ILE A 25 9.00 -11.15 10.80
C ILE A 25 8.51 -10.44 12.06
N MET A 26 7.40 -9.70 11.97
CA MET A 26 6.89 -8.92 13.10
C MET A 26 5.78 -9.64 13.86
N ASN A 27 5.31 -10.80 13.38
CA ASN A 27 4.20 -11.57 13.95
C ASN A 27 2.93 -10.71 14.18
N SER A 28 2.73 -9.69 13.33
CA SER A 28 1.71 -8.65 13.50
C SER A 28 0.56 -8.81 12.51
N TYR A 29 -0.37 -9.71 12.84
CA TYR A 29 -1.48 -10.07 11.96
C TYR A 29 -2.48 -8.92 11.76
N PHE A 30 -2.85 -8.20 12.83
CA PHE A 30 -3.84 -7.13 12.72
C PHE A 30 -3.31 -5.97 11.87
N TYR A 31 -2.05 -5.57 12.06
CA TYR A 31 -1.47 -4.50 11.27
C TYR A 31 -1.26 -4.87 9.81
N SER A 32 -0.85 -6.11 9.51
CA SER A 32 -0.76 -6.61 8.14
C SER A 32 -2.12 -6.58 7.44
N PHE A 33 -3.19 -6.99 8.14
CA PHE A 33 -4.54 -6.95 7.62
C PHE A 33 -5.04 -5.51 7.36
N MET A 34 -4.82 -4.58 8.30
CA MET A 34 -5.20 -3.17 8.14
C MET A 34 -4.45 -2.50 6.98
N LEU A 35 -3.16 -2.79 6.82
CA LEU A 35 -2.35 -2.31 5.70
C LEU A 35 -2.93 -2.84 4.38
N PHE A 36 -3.20 -4.14 4.30
CA PHE A 36 -3.74 -4.75 3.09
C PHE A 36 -5.08 -4.13 2.69
N MET A 37 -6.02 -3.98 3.62
CA MET A 37 -7.34 -3.39 3.31
C MET A 37 -7.26 -1.93 2.85
N LEU A 38 -6.52 -1.08 3.57
CA LEU A 38 -6.44 0.35 3.25
C LEU A 38 -5.80 0.58 1.89
N PHE A 39 -4.69 -0.09 1.60
CA PHE A 39 -3.99 0.11 0.34
C PHE A 39 -4.70 -0.58 -0.84
N MET A 40 -5.33 -1.76 -0.65
CA MET A 40 -6.10 -2.37 -1.73
C MET A 40 -7.29 -1.50 -2.13
N SER A 41 -8.01 -0.90 -1.17
CA SER A 41 -9.10 0.04 -1.50
C SER A 41 -8.59 1.25 -2.30
N SER A 42 -7.41 1.77 -1.95
CA SER A 42 -6.78 2.89 -2.65
C SER A 42 -6.34 2.52 -4.06
N ILE A 43 -5.79 1.31 -4.25
CA ILE A 43 -5.37 0.79 -5.55
C ILE A 43 -6.57 0.63 -6.49
N VAL A 44 -7.72 0.18 -5.98
CA VAL A 44 -8.95 0.06 -6.79
C VAL A 44 -9.41 1.42 -7.31
N VAL A 45 -9.40 2.47 -6.47
CA VAL A 45 -9.73 3.84 -6.90
C VAL A 45 -8.73 4.34 -7.94
N LEU A 46 -7.45 4.05 -7.74
CA LEU A 46 -6.40 4.43 -8.69
C LEU A 46 -6.58 3.71 -10.03
N LEU A 47 -6.94 2.43 -10.03
CA LEU A 47 -7.24 1.66 -11.23
C LEU A 47 -8.47 2.20 -11.96
N ALA A 48 -9.53 2.58 -11.24
CA ALA A 48 -10.71 3.22 -11.83
C ALA A 48 -10.36 4.56 -12.52
N TYR A 49 -9.52 5.38 -11.87
CA TYR A 49 -9.05 6.64 -12.45
C TYR A 49 -8.21 6.40 -13.71
N MET A 50 -7.27 5.45 -13.64
CA MET A 50 -6.38 5.15 -14.76
C MET A 50 -7.14 4.51 -15.93
N CYS A 51 -8.13 3.64 -15.70
CA CYS A 51 -9.00 3.13 -16.75
C CYS A 51 -9.74 4.26 -17.49
N GLY A 52 -10.18 5.30 -16.78
CA GLY A 52 -10.79 6.48 -17.40
C GLY A 52 -9.84 7.27 -18.31
N VAL A 53 -8.54 7.27 -18.01
CA VAL A 53 -7.51 7.99 -18.78
C VAL A 53 -6.92 7.13 -19.91
N ILE A 54 -6.69 5.83 -19.67
CA ILE A 54 -6.07 4.90 -20.62
C ILE A 54 -6.96 4.60 -21.82
N VAL A 55 -8.30 4.65 -21.69
CA VAL A 55 -9.20 4.53 -22.85
C VAL A 55 -8.95 5.62 -23.90
N VAL A 56 -8.37 6.77 -23.50
CA VAL A 56 -8.06 7.90 -24.38
C VAL A 56 -6.73 7.74 -25.11
N GLU A 57 -5.75 7.04 -24.54
CA GLU A 57 -4.41 6.85 -25.12
C GLU A 57 -4.20 5.38 -25.53
N LYS A 58 -4.32 5.09 -26.84
CA LYS A 58 -4.14 3.75 -27.40
C LYS A 58 -2.83 3.10 -26.94
N ALA A 59 -2.97 1.87 -26.42
CA ALA A 59 -1.94 0.99 -25.91
C ALA A 59 -0.73 0.84 -26.85
N THR A 60 0.38 1.50 -26.50
CA THR A 60 1.71 1.33 -27.12
C THR A 60 2.73 0.79 -26.09
N GLY A 61 2.27 -0.07 -25.17
CA GLY A 61 2.98 -0.42 -23.94
C GLY A 61 3.67 -1.79 -23.88
N VAL A 62 3.51 -2.67 -24.87
CA VAL A 62 3.92 -4.09 -24.74
C VAL A 62 5.44 -4.26 -24.58
N TYR A 63 6.26 -3.50 -25.31
CA TYR A 63 7.72 -3.63 -25.22
C TYR A 63 8.29 -3.04 -23.91
N LYS A 64 7.66 -1.97 -23.39
CA LYS A 64 8.04 -1.35 -22.11
C LYS A 64 7.67 -2.25 -20.92
N PHE A 65 6.63 -3.07 -21.06
CA PHE A 65 6.22 -4.05 -20.05
C PHE A 65 7.33 -5.06 -19.74
N TYR A 66 7.93 -5.66 -20.77
CA TYR A 66 8.98 -6.66 -20.57
C TYR A 66 10.21 -6.08 -19.86
N MET A 67 10.65 -4.87 -20.24
CA MET A 67 11.81 -4.24 -19.59
C MET A 67 11.56 -3.88 -18.12
N SER A 68 10.34 -3.45 -17.78
CA SER A 68 9.95 -3.22 -16.39
C SER A 68 9.94 -4.51 -15.56
N PHE A 69 9.42 -5.60 -16.12
CA PHE A 69 9.34 -6.87 -15.43
C PHE A 69 10.74 -7.48 -15.19
N ILE A 70 11.65 -7.32 -16.15
CA ILE A 70 13.05 -7.74 -16.00
C ILE A 70 13.73 -6.97 -14.86
N TRP A 71 13.53 -5.65 -14.78
CA TRP A 71 14.08 -4.83 -13.67
C TRP A 71 13.58 -5.28 -12.30
N MET A 72 12.30 -5.65 -12.21
CA MET A 72 11.72 -6.19 -10.98
C MET A 72 12.36 -7.51 -10.55
N LEU A 73 12.61 -8.41 -11.50
CA LEU A 73 13.29 -9.68 -11.22
C LEU A 73 14.74 -9.46 -10.76
N VAL A 74 15.44 -8.50 -11.35
CA VAL A 74 16.82 -8.18 -10.94
C VAL A 74 16.86 -7.67 -9.49
N LEU A 75 15.95 -6.77 -9.12
CA LEU A 75 15.86 -6.29 -7.73
C LEU A 75 15.51 -7.41 -6.75
N PHE A 76 14.63 -8.32 -7.14
CA PHE A 76 14.28 -9.48 -6.32
C PHE A 76 15.48 -10.41 -6.10
N MET A 77 16.26 -10.68 -7.15
CA MET A 77 17.48 -11.52 -7.05
C MET A 77 18.56 -10.87 -6.19
N LEU A 78 18.73 -9.54 -6.28
CA LEU A 78 19.63 -8.79 -5.41
C LEU A 78 19.18 -8.87 -3.94
N PHE A 79 17.88 -8.81 -3.68
CA PHE A 79 17.33 -8.95 -2.33
C PHE A 79 17.63 -10.34 -1.73
N ILE A 80 17.47 -11.40 -2.52
CA ILE A 80 17.82 -12.78 -2.10
C ILE A 80 19.30 -12.89 -1.76
N GLN A 81 20.18 -12.24 -2.53
CA GLN A 81 21.63 -12.35 -2.33
C GLN A 81 22.12 -11.63 -1.06
N ILE A 82 21.46 -10.53 -0.68
CA ILE A 82 21.74 -9.80 0.57
C ILE A 82 21.29 -10.62 1.79
N MET A 83 20.16 -11.32 1.66
CA MET A 83 19.65 -12.24 2.67
C MET A 83 20.40 -13.57 2.60
N LYS A 84 21.65 -13.63 3.11
CA LYS A 84 22.29 -14.91 3.38
C LYS A 84 21.41 -15.72 4.33
N PHE A 85 20.72 -16.72 3.78
CA PHE A 85 19.75 -17.56 4.47
C PHE A 85 20.49 -18.57 5.35
N ASP A 86 20.92 -18.14 6.54
CA ASP A 86 21.35 -19.08 7.57
C ASP A 86 20.10 -19.70 8.22
N PHE A 87 19.81 -20.95 7.84
CA PHE A 87 18.65 -21.73 8.28
C PHE A 87 18.49 -21.82 9.81
N THR A 88 19.59 -21.69 10.55
CA THR A 88 19.64 -21.73 12.02
C THR A 88 18.98 -20.51 12.67
N TYR A 89 19.08 -19.31 12.09
CA TYR A 89 18.41 -18.11 12.62
C TYR A 89 16.90 -18.13 12.35
N PHE A 90 16.48 -18.75 11.24
CA PHE A 90 15.06 -18.90 10.91
C PHE A 90 14.34 -19.84 11.90
N SER A 91 14.99 -20.92 12.34
CA SER A 91 14.41 -21.83 13.35
C SER A 91 14.23 -21.21 14.72
N VAL A 92 15.12 -20.30 15.14
CA VAL A 92 14.97 -19.56 16.40
C VAL A 92 13.78 -18.60 16.31
N PHE A 93 13.61 -17.93 15.17
CA PHE A 93 12.44 -17.06 14.91
C PHE A 93 11.12 -17.81 15.06
N ILE A 94 11.01 -19.02 14.48
CA ILE A 94 9.81 -19.87 14.55
C ILE A 94 9.50 -20.30 15.99
N SER A 95 10.52 -20.61 16.80
CA SER A 95 10.33 -21.11 18.17
C SER A 95 9.81 -20.06 19.17
N THR A 96 9.91 -18.77 18.84
CA THR A 96 9.45 -17.66 19.69
C THR A 96 8.05 -17.14 19.34
N PHE A 97 7.33 -17.77 18.41
CA PHE A 97 5.95 -17.41 18.04
C PHE A 97 4.94 -17.76 19.16
N LYS A 98 5.00 -17.04 20.28
CA LYS A 98 3.81 -16.79 21.08
C LYS A 98 3.06 -15.65 20.40
N VAL A 99 1.93 -15.98 19.77
CA VAL A 99 0.97 -14.99 19.26
C VAL A 99 0.34 -14.31 20.47
N ASN A 100 1.00 -13.28 20.99
CA ASN A 100 0.43 -12.43 22.00
C ASN A 100 -0.28 -11.26 21.30
N TYR A 101 -1.59 -11.15 21.52
CA TYR A 101 -2.48 -10.11 20.98
C TYR A 101 -2.24 -8.70 21.58
N TYR A 102 -0.98 -8.30 21.77
CA TYR A 102 -0.64 -6.96 22.26
C TYR A 102 -1.05 -5.84 21.31
N GLU A 103 -1.30 -6.16 20.03
CA GLU A 103 -1.71 -5.18 19.01
C GLU A 103 -2.97 -4.42 19.42
N PHE A 104 -3.98 -5.12 19.95
CA PHE A 104 -5.22 -4.49 20.39
C PHE A 104 -4.99 -3.56 21.58
N TYR A 105 -4.13 -3.95 22.52
CA TYR A 105 -3.79 -3.11 23.67
C TYR A 105 -3.15 -1.78 23.23
N PHE A 106 -2.25 -1.80 22.23
CA PHE A 106 -1.68 -0.59 21.67
C PHE A 106 -2.72 0.31 20.99
N ILE A 107 -3.73 -0.27 20.34
CA ILE A 107 -4.82 0.48 19.72
C ILE A 107 -5.70 1.14 20.79
N PHE A 108 -6.04 0.41 21.86
CA PHE A 108 -6.82 0.97 22.97
C PHE A 108 -6.12 2.15 23.65
N LYS A 109 -4.79 2.20 23.62
CA LYS A 109 -4.02 3.34 24.14
C LYS A 109 -4.36 4.66 23.46
N PHE A 110 -4.77 4.66 22.19
CA PHE A 110 -5.21 5.87 21.47
C PHE A 110 -6.55 6.44 21.97
N MET A 111 -7.34 5.63 22.69
CA MET A 111 -8.58 6.10 23.32
C MET A 111 -8.34 6.74 24.69
N LEU A 112 -7.15 6.57 25.26
CA LEU A 112 -6.77 7.11 26.56
C LEU A 112 -6.06 8.46 26.42
N PHE A 113 -6.27 9.34 27.40
CA PHE A 113 -5.53 10.59 27.50
C PHE A 113 -4.04 10.31 27.83
N PRO A 114 -3.06 10.96 27.18
CA PRO A 114 -3.15 12.12 26.28
C PRO A 114 -3.24 11.77 24.78
N PHE A 115 -3.13 10.49 24.40
CA PHE A 115 -3.11 10.07 23.00
C PHE A 115 -4.43 10.33 22.27
N SER A 116 -5.54 10.43 23.01
CA SER A 116 -6.83 10.84 22.44
C SER A 116 -6.81 12.25 21.84
N LEU A 117 -5.97 13.18 22.32
CA LEU A 117 -5.82 14.49 21.69
C LEU A 117 -5.19 14.35 20.29
N PHE A 118 -4.27 13.41 20.12
CA PHE A 118 -3.66 13.13 18.81
C PHE A 118 -4.66 12.51 17.83
N SER A 119 -5.56 11.63 18.30
CA SER A 119 -6.61 11.08 17.44
C SER A 119 -7.61 12.17 17.01
N PHE A 120 -7.99 13.10 17.90
CA PHE A 120 -8.79 14.27 17.51
C PHE A 120 -8.10 15.13 16.45
N PHE A 121 -6.80 15.39 16.60
CA PHE A 121 -6.04 16.13 15.60
C PHE A 121 -6.07 15.46 14.22
N LEU A 122 -5.89 14.14 14.15
CA LEU A 122 -5.96 13.38 12.89
C LEU A 122 -7.34 13.45 12.23
N ILE A 123 -8.42 13.42 13.02
CA ILE A 123 -9.79 13.55 12.50
C ILE A 123 -9.99 14.93 11.86
N PHE A 124 -9.57 16.00 12.53
CA PHE A 124 -9.66 17.36 11.97
C PHE A 124 -8.78 17.53 10.73
N TYR A 125 -7.59 16.91 10.71
CA TYR A 125 -6.72 16.91 9.55
C TYR A 125 -7.39 16.25 8.32
N LEU A 126 -8.02 15.08 8.50
CA LEU A 126 -8.74 14.41 7.42
C LEU A 126 -9.94 15.23 6.92
N LEU A 127 -10.68 15.87 7.83
CA LEU A 127 -11.77 16.80 7.47
C LEU A 127 -11.26 17.96 6.61
N PHE A 128 -10.12 18.55 7.00
CA PHE A 128 -9.51 19.64 6.26
C PHE A 128 -9.05 19.20 4.87
N CYS A 129 -8.41 18.03 4.75
CA CYS A 129 -8.06 17.43 3.46
C CYS A 129 -9.30 17.24 2.57
N LEU A 130 -10.43 16.78 3.12
CA LEU A 130 -11.66 16.60 2.36
C LEU A 130 -12.22 17.93 1.84
N MET A 131 -12.17 19.00 2.63
CA MET A 131 -12.55 20.34 2.16
C MET A 131 -11.65 20.84 1.02
N ILE A 132 -10.33 20.64 1.13
CA ILE A 132 -9.39 21.00 0.07
C ILE A 132 -9.69 20.22 -1.21
N ILE A 133 -9.87 18.90 -1.11
CA ILE A 133 -10.19 18.04 -2.25
C ILE A 133 -11.50 18.50 -2.92
N TYR A 134 -12.52 18.85 -2.14
CA TYR A 134 -13.77 19.40 -2.67
C TYR A 134 -13.56 20.71 -3.44
N GLU A 135 -12.76 21.64 -2.91
CA GLU A 135 -12.43 22.88 -3.62
C GLU A 135 -11.67 22.62 -4.93
N ILE A 136 -10.70 21.70 -4.94
CA ILE A 136 -9.95 21.32 -6.14
C ILE A 136 -10.91 20.74 -7.18
N ILE A 137 -11.78 19.81 -6.78
CA ILE A 137 -12.77 19.19 -7.67
C ILE A 137 -13.76 20.24 -8.21
N LYS A 138 -14.15 21.24 -7.40
CA LYS A 138 -15.03 22.32 -7.85
C LYS A 138 -14.37 23.19 -8.94
N LYS A 139 -13.08 23.48 -8.80
CA LYS A 139 -12.32 24.37 -9.70
C LYS A 139 -11.76 23.66 -10.94
N CYS A 140 -11.41 22.38 -10.86
CA CYS A 140 -10.81 21.61 -11.95
C CYS A 140 -11.85 20.74 -12.66
N SER A 141 -12.10 21.01 -13.95
CA SER A 141 -12.86 20.14 -14.85
C SER A 141 -12.01 18.94 -15.29
N GLY A 142 -11.86 17.95 -14.41
CA GLY A 142 -11.13 16.71 -14.70
C GLY A 142 -11.88 15.76 -15.68
N PRO A 143 -11.17 14.80 -16.29
CA PRO A 143 -11.67 13.91 -17.35
C PRO A 143 -12.80 12.95 -16.93
N LEU A 144 -13.03 12.76 -15.62
CA LEU A 144 -14.09 11.92 -15.08
C LEU A 144 -15.47 12.62 -14.98
N ARG A 145 -15.57 13.90 -15.37
CA ARG A 145 -16.88 14.54 -15.50
C ARG A 145 -17.44 14.25 -16.88
N ILE A 146 -18.46 13.38 -16.91
CA ILE A 146 -19.47 13.45 -17.97
C ILE A 146 -19.96 14.90 -17.99
N LYS A 147 -19.65 15.62 -19.07
CA LYS A 147 -20.30 16.90 -19.36
C LYS A 147 -21.77 16.58 -19.56
N ILE A 148 -22.59 16.85 -18.55
CA ILE A 148 -24.03 17.05 -18.72
C ILE A 148 -24.20 18.53 -19.07
#